data_AF-A0A419S623-F1
#
_entry.id   AF-A0A419S623-F1
#
_cell.length_a   1.000
_cell.length_b   1.000
_cell.length_c   1.000
_cell.angle_alpha   90.00
_cell.angle_beta   90.00
_cell.angle_gamma   90.00
#
_symmetry.space_group_name_H-M   'P 1'
#
loop_
_entity.id
_entity.type
_entity.pdbx_description
1 polymer ?
#
loop_
_entity_poly.entity_id
_entity_poly.type
_entity_poly.pdbx_seq_one_letter_code
_entity_poly.pdbx_strand_id
1 'polypeptide(L)' 'MKNIGTIILVIGILIVVGSIVLTNAHSFNPADSSSGTHAAAGWFFGGLAVFGVGVVMLANSLPDYRQRNNRG' A
#
# COMPACT_ATOMS: atom_id res chain seq x y z
N MET A 1 4.08 -18.50 1.94
CA MET A 1 3.40 -17.51 1.08
C MET A 1 2.55 -16.52 1.88
N LYS A 2 1.69 -16.98 2.79
CA LYS A 2 0.83 -16.11 3.61
C LYS A 2 1.57 -15.00 4.39
N ASN A 3 2.66 -15.34 5.07
CA ASN A 3 3.48 -14.36 5.80
C ASN A 3 4.12 -13.30 4.89
N ILE A 4 4.47 -13.67 3.65
CA ILE A 4 5.09 -12.76 2.67
C ILE A 4 4.05 -11.75 2.16
N GLY A 5 2.84 -12.21 1.83
CA GLY A 5 1.73 -11.32 1.43
C GLY A 5 1.37 -10.32 2.52
N THR A 6 1.33 -10.76 3.79
CA THR A 6 1.09 -9.87 4.93
C THR A 6 2.19 -8.82 5.10
N ILE A 7 3.48 -9.21 4.97
CA ILE A 7 4.59 -8.26 5.10
C ILE A 7 4.55 -7.20 3.99
N ILE A 8 4.33 -7.61 2.74
CA ILE A 8 4.24 -6.69 1.61
C ILE A 8 3.05 -5.74 1.77
N LEU A 9 1.92 -6.24 2.25
CA LEU A 9 0.74 -5.43 2.55
C LEU A 9 1.05 -4.38 3.63
N VAL A 10 1.73 -4.76 4.72
CA VAL A 10 2.11 -3.85 5.80
C VAL A 10 3.09 -2.77 5.29
N ILE A 11 4.07 -3.14 4.48
CA ILE A 11 5.01 -2.19 3.86
C ILE A 11 4.25 -1.19 2.97
N GLY A 12 3.30 -1.66 2.16
CA GLY A 12 2.45 -0.80 1.34
C GLY A 12 1.67 0.23 2.17
N ILE A 13 1.05 -0.20 3.29
CA ILE A 13 0.35 0.71 4.21
C ILE A 13 1.32 1.75 4.78
N LEU A 14 2.51 1.34 5.23
CA LEU A 14 3.49 2.25 5.83
C LEU A 14 3.97 3.31 4.83
N ILE A 15 4.16 2.94 3.56
CA ILE A 15 4.54 3.90 2.51
C ILE A 15 3.40 4.91 2.26
N VAL A 16 2.16 4.44 2.14
CA VAL A 16 1.01 5.31 1.90
C VAL A 16 0.79 6.26 3.09
N VAL A 17 0.72 5.73 4.31
CA VAL A 17 0.54 6.54 5.52
C VAL A 17 1.72 7.50 5.72
N GLY A 18 2.94 7.01 5.53
CA GLY A 18 4.15 7.85 5.58
C GLY A 18 4.07 8.99 4.59
N SER A 19 3.70 8.71 3.33
CA SER A 19 3.56 9.77 2.32
C SER A 19 2.51 10.81 2.69
N ILE A 20 1.40 10.44 3.34
CA ILE A 20 0.39 11.40 3.79
C ILE A 20 0.89 12.25 4.96
N VAL A 21 1.50 11.62 5.97
CA VAL A 21 1.96 12.31 7.19
C VAL A 21 3.18 13.20 6.92
N LEU A 22 4.09 12.77 6.05
CA LEU A 22 5.31 13.50 5.71
C LEU A 22 5.07 14.59 4.65
N THR A 23 3.95 14.53 3.90
CA THR A 23 3.59 15.60 2.94
C THR A 23 2.89 16.73 3.70
N ASN A 24 3.64 17.78 4.01
CA ASN A 24 3.10 18.98 4.66
C ASN A 24 2.04 19.65 3.79
N ALA A 25 0.93 20.13 4.38
CA ALA A 25 -0.15 20.82 3.65
C ALA A 25 0.32 22.08 2.88
N HIS A 26 1.45 22.68 3.29
CA HIS A 26 2.06 23.83 2.64
C HIS A 26 2.77 23.47 1.31
N SER A 27 2.98 22.18 1.01
CA SER A 27 3.58 21.69 -0.25
C SER A 27 2.70 21.90 -1.49
N PHE A 28 1.50 22.45 -1.30
CA PHE A 28 0.59 22.90 -2.35
C PHE A 28 0.61 24.44 -2.52
N ASN A 29 1.57 25.13 -1.90
CA ASN A 29 1.81 26.53 -2.16
C ASN A 29 2.42 26.69 -3.57
N PRO A 30 1.91 27.58 -4.44
CA PRO A 30 2.47 27.77 -5.78
C PRO A 30 3.94 28.24 -5.82
N ALA A 31 4.53 28.62 -4.68
CA ALA A 31 5.96 28.95 -4.56
C ALA A 31 6.85 27.75 -4.21
N ASP A 32 6.29 26.59 -3.84
CA ASP A 32 7.08 25.38 -3.58
C ASP A 32 7.46 24.68 -4.89
N SER A 33 8.63 24.04 -4.90
CA SER A 33 9.15 23.42 -6.12
C SER A 33 8.24 22.26 -6.56
N SER A 34 7.83 22.28 -7.83
CA SER A 34 7.03 21.21 -8.44
C SER A 34 7.67 19.83 -8.29
N SER A 35 8.99 19.76 -8.11
CA SER A 35 9.73 18.53 -7.84
C SER A 35 9.39 17.88 -6.49
N GLY A 36 9.13 18.65 -5.43
CA GLY A 36 8.78 18.12 -4.11
C GLY A 36 7.41 17.46 -4.09
N THR A 37 6.41 18.13 -4.69
CA THR A 37 5.03 17.63 -4.80
C THR A 37 4.95 16.40 -5.71
N HIS A 38 5.68 16.38 -6.83
CA HIS A 38 5.74 15.21 -7.71
C HIS A 38 6.42 14.00 -7.04
N ALA A 39 7.49 14.23 -6.27
CA ALA A 39 8.15 13.15 -5.54
C ALA A 39 7.17 12.53 -4.52
N ALA A 40 6.50 13.34 -3.70
CA ALA A 40 5.51 12.89 -2.73
C ALA A 40 4.37 12.09 -3.37
N ALA A 41 3.83 12.58 -4.50
CA ALA A 41 2.83 11.85 -5.28
C ALA A 41 3.35 10.49 -5.77
N GLY A 42 4.61 10.44 -6.23
CA GLY A 42 5.27 9.20 -6.65
C GLY A 42 5.33 8.16 -5.53
N TRP A 43 5.71 8.57 -4.31
CA TRP A 43 5.72 7.69 -3.13
C TRP A 43 4.32 7.20 -2.77
N PHE A 44 3.31 8.07 -2.83
CA PHE A 44 1.92 7.72 -2.54
C PHE A 44 1.38 6.67 -3.54
N PHE A 45 1.47 6.95 -4.84
CA PHE A 45 0.98 6.02 -5.88
C PHE A 45 1.80 4.73 -5.95
N GLY A 46 3.12 4.80 -5.73
CA GLY A 46 3.96 3.62 -5.60
C GLY A 46 3.56 2.76 -4.38
N GLY A 47 3.26 3.39 -3.24
CA GLY A 47 2.76 2.72 -2.04
C GLY A 47 1.43 2.00 -2.28
N LEU A 48 0.50 2.61 -3.02
CA LEU A 48 -0.76 1.99 -3.42
C LEU A 48 -0.56 0.74 -4.28
N ALA A 49 0.39 0.76 -5.21
CA ALA A 49 0.71 -0.40 -6.04
C ALA A 49 1.27 -1.56 -5.19
N VAL A 50 2.22 -1.27 -4.29
CA VAL A 50 2.80 -2.27 -3.37
C VAL A 50 1.72 -2.85 -2.44
N PHE A 51 0.85 -2.00 -1.90
CA PHE A 51 -0.29 -2.42 -1.10
C PHE A 51 -1.21 -3.37 -1.87
N GLY A 52 -1.58 -3.02 -3.11
CA GLY A 52 -2.42 -3.85 -3.97
C GLY A 52 -1.82 -5.24 -4.24
N VAL A 53 -0.51 -5.31 -4.53
CA VAL A 53 0.19 -6.59 -4.69
C VAL A 53 0.15 -7.42 -3.40
N GLY A 54 0.36 -6.80 -2.25
CA GLY A 54 0.27 -7.45 -0.95
C GLY A 54 -1.12 -8.04 -0.69
N VAL A 55 -2.19 -7.31 -1.02
CA VAL A 55 -3.58 -7.77 -0.91
C VAL A 55 -3.82 -8.99 -1.80
N VAL A 56 -3.41 -8.94 -3.07
CA VAL A 56 -3.58 -10.06 -4.02
C VAL A 56 -2.82 -11.31 -3.54
N MET A 57 -1.57 -11.14 -3.09
CA MET A 57 -0.78 -12.24 -2.55
C MET A 57 -1.40 -12.85 -1.29
N LEU A 58 -1.92 -12.02 -0.39
CA LEU A 58 -2.59 -12.49 0.82
C LEU A 58 -3.89 -13.23 0.47
N ALA A 59 -4.72 -12.67 -0.42
CA ALA A 59 -5.96 -13.28 -0.88
C ALA A 59 -5.71 -14.65 -1.52
N ASN A 60 -4.72 -14.76 -2.40
CA ASN A 60 -4.33 -16.04 -3.04
C ASN A 60 -3.73 -17.06 -2.07
N SER A 61 -3.30 -16.63 -0.88
CA SER A 61 -2.76 -17.52 0.15
C SER A 61 -3.79 -18.03 1.16
N LEU A 62 -5.01 -17.48 1.13
CA LEU A 62 -6.10 -17.91 2.01
C LEU A 62 -6.79 -19.14 1.42
N PRO A 63 -7.13 -20.14 2.24
CA PRO A 63 -7.86 -21.31 1.78
C PRO A 63 -9.26 -20.91 1.32
N ASP A 64 -9.67 -21.47 0.19
CA ASP A 64 -10.98 -21.22 -0.41
C ASP A 64 -12.08 -21.62 0.58
N TYR A 65 -12.95 -20.67 0.93
CA TYR A 65 -13.97 -20.83 1.98
C TYR A 65 -14.94 -21.99 1.68
N ARG A 66 -15.05 -22.40 0.40
CA ARG A 66 -15.81 -23.59 -0.02
C ARG A 66 -15.23 -24.91 0.48
N GLN A 67 -13.91 -25.07 0.57
CA GLN A 67 -13.31 -26.34 0.98
C GLN A 67 -13.40 -26.61 2.49
N ARG A 68 -13.61 -25.56 3.30
CA ARG A 68 -13.74 -25.70 4.76
C ARG A 68 -15.12 -26.22 5.19
N ASN A 69 -16.15 -26.01 4.36
CA ASN A 69 -17.53 -26.44 4.64
C ASN A 69 -17.80 -27.91 4.28
N ASN A 70 -17.11 -28.46 3.27
CA ASN A 70 -17.27 -29.87 2.86
C ASN A 70 -16.45 -30.87 3.71
N ARG A 71 -15.87 -30.43 4.84
CA ARG A 71 -15.15 -31.27 5.80
C ARG A 71 -15.83 -31.30 7.19
N GLY A 72 -17.02 -30.73 7.30
CA GLY A 72 -17.92 -30.94 8.44
C GLY A 72 -19.00 -31.92 8.05
#